data_AF-A0A4R6R2B1-F1
#
_entry.id   AF-A0A4R6R2B1-F1
#
_cell.length_a   1.000
_cell.length_b   1.000
_cell.length_c   1.000
_cell.angle_alpha   90.00
_cell.angle_beta   90.00
_cell.angle_gamma   90.00
#
_symmetry.space_group_name_H-M   'P 1'
#
loop_
_entity.id
_entity.type
_entity.pdbx_description
1 polymer ?
#
loop_
_entity_poly.entity_id
_entity_poly.type
_entity_poly.pdbx_seq_one_letter_code
_entity_poly.pdbx_strand_id
1 'polypeptide(L)'
;MLYMALTMLAPMGVIMLATMGKMYGNKPLNLALYAGLTVLFLASLLATRRQALVDDRQFIDSMIPHHSGAILMCREAKLADPELLRLCGEIVKAQRAEIEQMEVIAARLRAQK
;
A
#
# COMPACT_ATOMS: atom_id res chain seq x y z
N MET A 1 -2.11 6.52 1.51
CA MET A 1 -2.39 5.21 2.13
C MET A 1 -3.87 4.89 2.31
N LEU A 2 -4.71 5.80 2.84
CA LEU A 2 -6.12 5.50 3.16
C LEU A 2 -6.91 4.86 2.01
N TYR A 3 -6.96 5.50 0.84
CA TYR A 3 -7.69 4.97 -0.31
C TYR A 3 -7.08 3.67 -0.85
N MET A 4 -5.76 3.46 -0.71
CA MET A 4 -5.14 2.18 -1.08
C MET A 4 -5.61 1.06 -0.14
N ALA A 5 -5.72 1.31 1.18
CA ALA A 5 -6.27 0.34 2.11
C ALA A 5 -7.75 0.01 1.79
N LEU A 6 -8.53 1.02 1.42
CA LEU A 6 -9.93 0.86 1.05
C LEU A 6 -10.12 0.00 -0.20
N THR A 7 -9.19 0.03 -1.17
CA THR A 7 -9.26 -0.87 -2.34
C THR A 7 -9.22 -2.35 -1.98
N MET A 8 -8.62 -2.72 -0.85
CA MET A 8 -8.57 -4.10 -0.38
C MET A 8 -9.72 -4.42 0.58
N LEU A 9 -10.07 -3.47 1.46
CA LEU A 9 -11.13 -3.65 2.46
C LEU A 9 -12.52 -3.75 1.83
N ALA A 10 -12.83 -2.89 0.85
CA ALA A 10 -14.19 -2.82 0.30
C ALA A 10 -14.62 -4.12 -0.42
N PRO A 11 -13.79 -4.75 -1.28
CA PRO A 11 -14.11 -6.06 -1.85
C PRO A 11 -14.27 -7.16 -0.80
N MET A 12 -13.45 -7.15 0.27
CA MET A 12 -13.58 -8.12 1.35
C MET A 12 -14.95 -8.00 2.03
N GLY A 13 -15.42 -6.77 2.30
CA GLY A 13 -16.76 -6.54 2.83
C GLY A 13 -17.88 -7.10 1.94
N VAL A 14 -17.75 -6.98 0.62
CA VAL A 14 -18.69 -7.57 -0.35
C VAL A 14 -18.67 -9.10 -0.27
N ILE A 15 -17.47 -9.71 -0.23
CA ILE A 15 -17.30 -11.16 -0.12
C ILE A 15 -17.92 -11.68 1.20
N MET A 16 -17.68 -10.99 2.32
CA MET A 16 -18.26 -11.35 3.61
C MET A 16 -19.79 -11.33 3.58
N LEU A 17 -20.39 -10.27 3.05
CA LEU A 17 -21.85 -10.20 2.89
C LEU A 17 -22.40 -11.31 1.99
N ALA A 18 -21.66 -11.68 0.93
CA ALA A 18 -22.08 -12.70 -0.02
C ALA A 18 -22.00 -14.12 0.56
N THR A 19 -20.98 -14.39 1.36
CA THR A 19 -20.70 -15.73 1.91
C THR A 19 -21.35 -15.97 3.27
N MET A 20 -21.59 -14.91 4.06
CA MET A 20 -22.14 -14.98 5.43
C MET A 20 -23.57 -14.44 5.52
N GLY A 21 -24.34 -14.50 4.43
CA GLY A 21 -25.68 -13.90 4.34
C GLY A 21 -26.69 -14.36 5.40
N LYS A 22 -26.54 -15.58 5.95
CA LYS A 22 -27.40 -16.09 7.04
C LYS A 22 -27.28 -15.30 8.35
N MET A 23 -26.17 -14.58 8.55
CA MET A 23 -25.94 -13.75 9.74
C MET A 23 -26.54 -12.34 9.60
N TYR A 24 -26.79 -11.88 8.37
CA TYR A 24 -27.25 -10.53 8.08
C TYR A 24 -28.72 -10.55 7.65
N GLY A 25 -29.64 -10.56 8.61
CA GLY A 25 -31.08 -10.70 8.34
C GLY A 25 -31.77 -9.49 7.68
N ASN A 26 -31.17 -8.29 7.76
CA ASN A 26 -31.77 -7.06 7.27
C ASN A 26 -31.45 -6.84 5.77
N LYS A 27 -32.35 -7.30 4.89
CA LYS A 27 -32.20 -7.20 3.42
C LYS A 27 -31.97 -5.78 2.89
N PRO A 28 -32.75 -4.74 3.27
CA PRO A 28 -32.50 -3.39 2.75
C PRO A 28 -31.17 -2.82 3.22
N LEU A 29 -30.75 -3.09 4.47
CA LEU A 29 -29.42 -2.70 4.94
C LEU A 29 -28.31 -3.39 4.15
N ASN A 30 -28.43 -4.69 3.89
CA ASN A 30 -27.44 -5.43 3.11
C ASN A 30 -27.30 -4.88 1.69
N LEU A 31 -28.42 -4.53 1.04
CA LEU A 31 -28.41 -3.92 -0.29
C LEU A 31 -27.70 -2.56 -0.27
N ALA A 32 -27.97 -1.72 0.74
CA ALA A 32 -27.28 -0.44 0.91
C ALA A 32 -25.77 -0.64 1.14
N LEU A 33 -25.38 -1.64 1.94
CA LEU A 33 -23.97 -1.98 2.17
C LEU A 33 -23.29 -2.47 0.89
N TYR A 34 -23.91 -3.34 0.10
CA TYR A 34 -23.36 -3.77 -1.20
C TYR A 34 -23.12 -2.59 -2.13
N ALA A 35 -24.12 -1.71 -2.29
CA ALA A 35 -24.00 -0.53 -3.14
C ALA A 35 -22.89 0.41 -2.64
N GLY A 36 -22.89 0.71 -1.33
CA GLY A 36 -21.89 1.56 -0.70
C GLY A 36 -20.46 1.03 -0.84
N LEU A 37 -20.24 -0.26 -0.57
CA LEU A 37 -18.93 -0.90 -0.70
C LEU A 37 -18.46 -0.96 -2.17
N THR A 38 -19.38 -1.18 -3.11
CA THR A 38 -19.04 -1.19 -4.55
C THR A 38 -18.62 0.20 -5.03
N VAL A 39 -19.37 1.24 -4.66
CA VAL A 39 -19.01 2.64 -4.99
C VAL A 39 -17.69 3.02 -4.33
N LEU A 40 -17.50 2.67 -3.06
CA LEU A 40 -16.26 2.91 -2.32
C LEU A 40 -15.06 2.22 -2.97
N PHE A 41 -15.24 0.98 -3.43
CA PHE A 41 -14.21 0.24 -4.16
C PHE A 41 -13.85 0.95 -5.47
N LEU A 42 -14.82 1.30 -6.31
CA LEU A 42 -14.54 1.97 -7.59
C LEU A 42 -13.86 3.33 -7.40
N ALA A 43 -14.35 4.14 -6.45
CA ALA A 43 -13.76 5.43 -6.13
C ALA A 43 -12.32 5.29 -5.62
N SER A 44 -12.08 4.38 -4.67
CA SER A 44 -10.75 4.12 -4.13
C SER A 44 -9.80 3.50 -5.15
N LEU A 45 -10.30 2.66 -6.06
CA LEU A 45 -9.53 2.07 -7.16
C LEU A 45 -9.07 3.15 -8.13
N LEU A 46 -9.96 4.04 -8.54
CA LEU A 46 -9.63 5.17 -9.41
C LEU A 46 -8.63 6.12 -8.75
N ALA A 47 -8.81 6.43 -7.46
CA ALA A 47 -7.86 7.24 -6.70
C ALA A 47 -6.47 6.58 -6.60
N THR A 48 -6.43 5.26 -6.38
CA THR A 48 -5.19 4.47 -6.36
C THR A 48 -4.50 4.46 -7.71
N ARG A 49 -5.26 4.26 -8.79
CA ARG A 49 -4.70 4.26 -10.15
C ARG A 49 -4.12 5.61 -10.55
N ARG A 50 -4.68 6.71 -10.02
CA ARG A 50 -4.23 8.07 -10.32
C ARG A 50 -3.19 8.62 -9.33
N GLN A 51 -2.91 7.92 -8.23
CA GLN A 51 -2.09 8.44 -7.12
C GLN A 51 -2.58 9.83 -6.65
N ALA A 52 -3.90 10.02 -6.59
CA ALA A 52 -4.54 11.36 -6.61
C ALA A 52 -4.19 12.29 -5.43
N LEU A 53 -3.68 11.75 -4.31
CA LEU A 53 -3.32 12.50 -3.09
C LEU A 53 -1.90 12.16 -2.63
N VAL A 54 -0.98 11.94 -3.56
CA VAL A 54 0.45 11.74 -3.26
C VAL A 54 1.19 13.03 -3.61
N ASP A 55 1.61 13.77 -2.59
CA ASP A 55 2.54 14.89 -2.69
C ASP A 55 3.97 14.46 -2.31
N ASP A 56 4.93 15.39 -2.38
CA ASP A 56 6.34 15.12 -2.08
C ASP A 56 6.55 14.48 -0.70
N ARG A 57 5.79 14.92 0.31
CA ARG A 57 5.91 14.41 1.68
C ARG A 57 5.33 13.01 1.77
N GLN A 58 4.13 12.82 1.23
CA GLN A 58 3.45 11.54 1.22
C GLN A 58 4.23 10.48 0.42
N PHE A 59 4.92 10.90 -0.66
CA PHE A 59 5.82 10.05 -1.42
C PHE A 59 6.96 9.56 -0.53
N ILE A 60 7.72 10.48 0.10
CA ILE A 60 8.85 10.13 0.96
C ILE A 60 8.43 9.28 2.16
N ASP A 61 7.36 9.69 2.85
CA ASP A 61 6.83 8.98 4.03
C ASP A 61 6.35 7.57 3.69
N SER A 62 6.01 7.29 2.42
CA SER A 62 5.65 5.94 1.95
C SER A 62 6.84 5.15 1.40
N MET A 63 7.78 5.81 0.72
CA MET A 63 8.86 5.15 0.01
C MET A 63 10.02 4.75 0.93
N ILE A 64 10.36 5.54 1.96
CA ILE A 64 11.39 5.14 2.93
C ILE A 64 11.02 3.80 3.62
N PRO A 65 9.80 3.62 4.17
CA PRO A 65 9.39 2.34 4.73
C PRO A 65 9.31 1.22 3.69
N HIS A 66 8.80 1.50 2.48
CA HIS A 66 8.76 0.51 1.39
C HIS A 66 10.16 -0.03 1.08
N HIS A 67 11.15 0.87 0.96
CA HIS A 67 12.52 0.49 0.66
C HIS A 67 13.17 -0.27 1.82
N SER A 68 12.92 0.19 3.04
CA SER A 68 13.37 -0.49 4.26
C SER A 68 12.82 -1.92 4.36
N GLY A 69 11.55 -2.12 3.96
CA GLY A 69 10.92 -3.43 3.91
C GLY A 69 11.57 -4.38 2.89
N ALA A 70 11.92 -3.89 1.70
CA ALA A 70 12.62 -4.71 0.71
C ALA A 70 14.05 -5.06 1.15
N ILE A 71 14.75 -4.13 1.82
CA ILE A 71 16.06 -4.41 2.44
C ILE A 71 15.93 -5.50 3.51
N LEU A 72 14.91 -5.42 4.38
CA LEU A 72 14.64 -6.44 5.40
C LEU A 72 14.35 -7.79 4.75
N MET A 73 13.51 -7.83 3.71
CA MET A 73 13.19 -9.06 2.98
C MET A 73 14.45 -9.71 2.38
N CYS A 74 15.35 -8.93 1.78
CA CYS A 74 16.62 -9.43 1.26
C CYS A 74 17.55 -9.99 2.35
N ARG A 75 17.44 -9.49 3.59
CA ARG A 75 18.25 -9.95 4.73
C ARG A 75 17.73 -11.22 5.38
N GLU A 76 16.41 -11.32 5.52
CA GLU A 76 15.76 -12.41 6.26
C GLU A 76 15.36 -13.59 5.37
N ALA A 77 15.20 -13.37 4.06
CA ALA A 77 14.85 -14.43 3.14
C ALA A 77 15.98 -15.46 3.03
N LYS A 78 15.60 -16.74 3.16
CA LYS A 78 16.52 -17.88 3.01
C LYS A 78 16.66 -18.26 1.53
N LEU A 79 17.27 -17.38 0.74
CA LEU A 79 17.48 -17.59 -0.68
C LEU A 79 18.66 -18.56 -0.90
N ALA A 80 18.50 -19.49 -1.84
CA ALA A 80 19.53 -20.44 -2.23
C ALA A 80 20.04 -20.22 -3.67
N ASP A 81 19.24 -19.55 -4.50
CA ASP A 81 19.60 -19.28 -5.89
C ASP A 81 20.70 -18.19 -5.96
N PRO A 82 21.84 -18.45 -6.62
CA PRO A 82 22.96 -17.50 -6.69
C PRO A 82 22.62 -16.18 -7.40
N GLU A 83 21.74 -16.21 -8.40
CA GLU A 83 21.33 -15.01 -9.12
C GLU A 83 20.47 -14.13 -8.23
N LEU A 84 19.53 -14.72 -7.47
CA LEU A 84 18.72 -14.00 -6.49
C LEU A 84 19.57 -13.42 -5.36
N LEU A 85 20.58 -14.14 -4.86
CA LEU A 85 21.49 -13.62 -3.83
C LEU A 85 22.26 -12.38 -4.32
N ARG A 86 22.77 -12.44 -5.57
CA ARG A 86 23.43 -11.28 -6.20
C ARG A 86 22.46 -10.11 -6.36
N LEU A 87 21.25 -10.37 -6.86
CA LEU A 87 20.21 -9.36 -7.02
C LEU A 87 19.83 -8.73 -5.67
N CYS A 88 19.71 -9.51 -4.59
CA CYS A 88 19.47 -8.98 -3.25
C CYS A 88 20.58 -8.05 -2.77
N GLY A 89 21.85 -8.37 -3.05
CA GLY A 89 22.97 -7.46 -2.78
C GLY A 89 22.84 -6.13 -3.52
N GLU A 90 22.46 -6.17 -4.80
CA GLU A 90 22.22 -4.99 -5.63
C GLU A 90 21.03 -4.16 -5.12
N ILE A 91 19.90 -4.80 -4.80
CA ILE A 91 18.71 -4.15 -4.21
C ILE A 91 19.07 -3.44 -2.91
N VAL A 92 19.77 -4.11 -1.98
CA VAL A 92 20.13 -3.51 -0.69
C VAL A 92 21.02 -2.28 -0.88
N LYS A 93 21.97 -2.34 -1.80
CA LYS A 93 22.86 -1.21 -2.09
C LYS A 93 22.09 -0.02 -2.68
N ALA A 94 21.27 -0.27 -3.71
CA ALA A 94 20.50 0.78 -4.37
C ALA A 94 19.50 1.44 -3.42
N GLN A 95 18.71 0.64 -2.71
CA GLN A 95 17.65 1.16 -1.87
C GLN A 95 18.15 1.90 -0.62
N ARG A 96 19.35 1.57 -0.11
CA ARG A 96 20.00 2.38 0.94
C ARG A 96 20.34 3.78 0.45
N ALA A 97 20.94 3.88 -0.75
CA ALA A 97 21.27 5.16 -1.34
C ALA A 97 20.01 6.00 -1.62
N GLU A 98 18.93 5.37 -2.08
CA GLU A 98 17.64 6.04 -2.31
C GLU A 98 17.01 6.53 -1.00
N ILE A 99 17.10 5.76 0.09
CA ILE A 99 16.67 6.21 1.43
C ILE A 99 17.46 7.45 1.87
N GLU A 100 18.79 7.43 1.78
CA GLU A 100 19.63 8.57 2.16
C GLU A 100 19.28 9.83 1.36
N GLN A 101 19.05 9.69 0.05
CA GLN A 101 18.59 10.79 -0.80
C GLN A 101 17.23 11.34 -0.35
N MET A 102 16.26 10.46 -0.08
CA MET A 102 14.94 10.87 0.39
C MET A 102 15.00 11.54 1.78
N GLU A 103 15.85 11.08 2.68
CA GLU A 103 16.03 11.71 4.01
C GLU A 103 16.58 13.14 3.90
N VAL A 104 17.54 13.37 3.00
CA VAL A 104 18.08 14.72 2.72
C VAL A 104 16.97 15.62 2.14
N ILE A 105 16.19 15.11 1.18
CA ILE A 105 15.05 15.84 0.60
C ILE A 105 14.00 16.14 1.69
N ALA A 106 13.70 15.18 2.56
CA ALA A 106 12.75 15.35 3.66
C ALA A 106 13.18 16.46 4.62
N ALA A 107 14.46 16.49 4.99
CA ALA A 107 15.01 17.55 5.83
C ALA A 107 14.86 18.93 5.18
N ARG A 108 15.19 19.04 3.89
CA ARG A 108 15.00 20.27 3.10
C ARG A 108 13.53 20.72 3.07
N LEU A 109 12.59 19.81 2.79
CA LEU A 109 11.15 20.12 2.72
C LEU A 109 10.55 20.49 4.09
N ARG A 110 11.14 20.02 5.19
CA ARG A 110 10.75 20.41 6.56
C ARG A 110 11.24 21.81 6.91
N ALA A 111 12.43 22.19 6.44
CA ALA A 111 13.03 23.51 6.68
C ALA A 111 12.41 24.66 5.84
N GLN A 112 11.65 24.34 4.79
CA GLN A 112 10.95 25.33 3.95
C GLN A 112 9.58 25.76 4.52
N LYS A 113 9.17 25.21 5.67
CA LYS A 113 8.00 25.64 6.44
C LYS A 113 8.40 26.60 7.53
#